data_AF-A0A928N3E2-F1
#
_entry.id   AF-A0A928N3E2-F1
#
_cell.length_a   1.000
_cell.length_b   1.000
_cell.length_c   1.000
_cell.angle_alpha   90.00
_cell.angle_beta   90.00
_cell.angle_gamma   90.00
#
_symmetry.space_group_name_H-M   'P 1'
#
loop_
_entity.id
_entity.type
_entity.pdbx_description
1 polymer ?
#
loop_
_entity_poly.entity_id
_entity_poly.type
_entity_poly.pdbx_seq_one_letter_code
_entity_poly.pdbx_strand_id
1 'polypeptide(L)' 'MATFEENLKQLENIVSKLEKGDAPLEESIKMFEEGVLIANTLSKTLDEAEGKIKIVTGSSLKDFNIE' A
#
# COMPACT_ATOMS: atom_id res chain seq x y z
N MET A 1 6.06 -6.50 13.56
CA MET A 1 5.29 -5.63 12.65
C MET A 1 6.28 -5.08 11.65
N ALA A 2 6.03 -5.24 10.35
CA ALA A 2 6.83 -4.58 9.33
C ALA A 2 6.55 -3.07 9.37
N THR A 3 7.58 -2.27 9.11
CA THR A 3 7.51 -0.81 8.97
C THR A 3 6.80 -0.42 7.68
N PHE A 4 6.42 0.86 7.56
CA PHE A 4 5.80 1.38 6.34
C PHE A 4 6.72 1.18 5.14
N GLU A 5 8.00 1.49 5.29
CA GLU A 5 9.03 1.38 4.25
C GLU A 5 9.27 -0.08 3.83
N GLU A 6 9.23 -1.03 4.77
CA GLU A 6 9.34 -2.45 4.47
C GLU A 6 8.13 -2.95 3.67
N ASN A 7 6.92 -2.58 4.07
CA ASN A 7 5.69 -2.92 3.36
C ASN A 7 5.66 -2.29 1.95
N LEU A 8 6.09 -1.03 1.82
CA LEU A 8 6.18 -0.36 0.53
C LEU A 8 7.15 -1.09 -0.41
N LYS A 9 8.33 -1.46 0.09
CA LYS A 9 9.31 -2.22 -0.69
C LYS A 9 8.81 -3.61 -1.07
N GLN A 10 8.03 -4.26 -0.20
CA GLN A 10 7.40 -5.54 -0.54
C GLN A 10 6.37 -5.38 -1.65
N LEU A 11 5.52 -4.35 -1.59
CA LEU A 11 4.55 -4.04 -2.64
C LEU A 11 5.23 -3.78 -3.99
N GLU A 12 6.29 -2.96 -4.01
CA GLU A 12 7.07 -2.68 -5.23
C GLU A 12 7.64 -3.96 -5.85
N ASN A 13 8.14 -4.89 -5.02
CA ASN A 13 8.66 -6.17 -5.50
C ASN A 13 7.55 -7.05 -6.08
N ILE A 14 6.37 -7.08 -5.46
CA ILE A 14 5.21 -7.82 -5.95
C ILE A 14 4.76 -7.26 -7.31
N VAL A 15 4.61 -5.94 -7.42
CA VAL A 15 4.23 -5.28 -8.67
C VAL A 15 5.25 -5.58 -9.76
N SER A 16 6.55 -5.45 -9.48
CA SER A 16 7.60 -5.75 -10.44
C SER A 16 7.57 -7.21 -10.94
N LYS A 17 7.23 -8.16 -10.06
CA LYS A 17 7.09 -9.58 -10.46
C LYS A 17 5.85 -9.82 -11.31
N LEU A 18 4.73 -9.19 -10.97
CA LEU A 18 3.48 -9.26 -11.73
C LEU A 18 3.65 -8.65 -13.14
N GLU A 19 4.34 -7.50 -13.24
CA GLU A 19 4.61 -6.82 -14.51
C GLU A 19 5.53 -7.62 -15.45
N LYS A 20 6.46 -8.41 -14.89
CA LYS A 20 7.31 -9.31 -15.69
C LYS A 20 6.48 -10.42 -16.35
N GLY A 21 5.44 -10.90 -15.69
CA GLY A 21 4.53 -11.91 -16.25
C GLY A 21 5.12 -13.32 -16.36
N ASP A 22 6.25 -13.58 -15.70
CA ASP A 22 6.97 -14.87 -15.76
C ASP A 22 6.40 -15.93 -14.79
N ALA A 23 5.49 -15.53 -13.90
CA ALA A 23 4.93 -16.38 -12.86
C ALA A 23 3.70 -17.16 -13.37
N PRO A 24 3.51 -18.44 -12.95
CA PRO A 24 2.27 -19.17 -13.20
C PRO A 24 1.04 -18.42 -12.71
N LEU A 25 -0.13 -18.67 -13.32
CA LEU A 25 -1.38 -17.99 -12.99
C LEU A 25 -1.72 -18.05 -11.49
N GLU A 26 -1.62 -19.23 -10.88
CA GLU A 26 -1.92 -19.40 -9.44
C GLU A 26 -0.95 -18.63 -8.53
N GLU A 27 0.30 -18.48 -8.95
CA GLU A 27 1.27 -17.67 -8.21
C GLU A 27 0.99 -16.17 -8.40
N SER A 28 0.64 -15.77 -9.62
CA SER A 28 0.23 -14.39 -9.94
C SER A 28 -1.00 -13.96 -9.15
N ILE A 29 -1.99 -14.85 -8.98
CA ILE A 29 -3.17 -14.59 -8.16
C ILE A 29 -2.78 -14.38 -6.69
N LYS A 30 -1.91 -15.24 -6.13
CA LYS A 30 -1.43 -15.08 -4.75
C LYS A 30 -0.66 -13.78 -4.56
N MET A 31 0.24 -13.44 -5.49
CA MET A 31 0.99 -12.19 -5.46
C MET A 31 0.05 -10.98 -5.52
N PHE A 32 -1.00 -11.03 -6.34
CA PHE A 32 -1.99 -9.98 -6.42
C PHE A 32 -2.76 -9.80 -5.10
N GLU A 33 -3.25 -10.89 -4.51
CA GLU A 33 -3.93 -10.85 -3.20
C GLU A 33 -3.03 -10.27 -2.11
N GLU A 34 -1.77 -10.70 -2.04
CA GLU A 34 -0.78 -10.15 -1.11
C GLU A 34 -0.53 -8.67 -1.35
N GLY A 35 -0.36 -8.25 -2.61
CA GLY A 35 -0.17 -6.85 -3.00
C GLY A 35 -1.34 -5.97 -2.56
N VAL A 36 -2.58 -6.43 -2.74
CA VAL A 36 -3.79 -5.70 -2.30
C VAL A 36 -3.83 -5.55 -0.77
N LEU A 37 -3.47 -6.60 -0.02
CA LEU A 37 -3.43 -6.53 1.45
C LEU A 37 -2.39 -5.54 1.95
N ILE A 38 -1.21 -5.52 1.33
CA ILE A 38 -0.14 -4.58 1.67
C ILE A 38 -0.56 -3.15 1.31
N ALA A 39 -1.13 -2.93 0.12
CA ALA A 39 -1.62 -1.63 -0.32
C ALA A 39 -2.66 -1.05 0.64
N ASN A 40 -3.64 -1.87 1.06
CA ASN A 40 -4.64 -1.46 2.06
C ASN A 40 -4.01 -1.09 3.40
N THR A 41 -2.98 -1.82 3.83
CA THR A 41 -2.26 -1.54 5.08
C THR A 41 -1.50 -0.21 5.00
N LEU A 42 -0.84 0.05 3.87
CA LEU A 42 -0.15 1.33 3.61
C LEU A 42 -1.14 2.49 3.58
N SER A 43 -2.27 2.35 2.87
CA SER A 43 -3.33 3.36 2.82
C SER A 43 -3.81 3.72 4.22
N LYS A 44 -4.17 2.71 5.02
CA LYS A 44 -4.63 2.94 6.40
C LYS A 44 -3.57 3.63 7.27
N THR A 45 -2.30 3.28 7.09
CA THR A 45 -1.21 3.93 7.83
C THR A 45 -1.09 5.41 7.47
N LEU A 46 -1.27 5.76 6.19
CA LEU A 46 -1.29 7.13 5.71
C LEU A 46 -2.52 7.89 6.24
N ASP A 47 -3.70 7.28 6.21
CA ASP A 47 -4.94 7.87 6.74
C ASP A 47 -4.80 8.21 8.24
N GLU A 48 -4.22 7.30 9.02
CA GLU A 48 -3.95 7.52 10.44
C GLU A 48 -2.93 8.65 10.67
N ALA A 49 -1.89 8.74 9.83
CA ALA A 49 -0.91 9.81 9.89
C ALA A 49 -1.54 11.16 9.52
N GLU A 50 -2.36 11.20 8.46
CA GLU A 50 -3.10 12.38 8.03
C GLU A 50 -4.05 12.87 9.13
N GLY A 51 -4.80 11.96 9.76
CA GLY A 51 -5.69 12.28 10.88
C GLY A 51 -4.95 12.92 12.06
N LYS A 52 -3.76 12.39 12.42
CA LYS A 52 -2.91 12.98 13.47
C LYS A 52 -2.45 14.39 13.08
N ILE A 53 -2.07 14.61 11.82
CA ILE A 53 -1.66 15.95 11.34
C ILE A 53 -2.85 16.92 11.33
N LYS A 54 -4.05 16.48 10.91
CA LYS A 54 -5.28 17.30 10.94
C LYS A 54 -5.58 17.79 12.37
N ILE A 55 -5.47 16.91 13.37
CA ILE A 55 -5.67 17.26 14.79
C ILE A 55 -4.66 18.33 15.25
N VAL A 56 -3.40 18.20 14.85
CA VAL A 56 -2.33 19.11 15.28
C VAL A 56 -2.38 20.46 14.55
N THR A 57 -2.75 20.48 13.27
CA THR A 57 -2.68 21.67 12.41
C THR A 57 -4.02 22.39 12.23
N GLY A 58 -5.13 21.82 12.70
CA GLY A 58 -6.47 22.43 12.61
C GLY A 58 -6.96 22.67 11.17
N SER A 59 -6.30 22.08 10.18
CA SER A 59 -6.50 22.33 8.76
C SER A 59 -6.98 21.08 8.03
N SER A 60 -7.95 21.22 7.12
CA SER A 60 -8.44 20.12 6.29
C SER A 60 -7.40 19.77 5.21
N LEU A 61 -6.61 18.73 5.44
CA LEU A 61 -5.82 18.11 4.37
C LEU A 61 -6.76 17.49 3.34
N LYS A 62 -6.45 17.66 2.06
CA LYS A 62 -7.23 17.13 0.93
C LYS A 62 -7.10 15.61 0.89
N ASP A 63 -8.24 14.94 0.78
CA ASP A 63 -8.31 13.49 0.69
C ASP A 63 -7.50 12.98 -0.52
N PHE A 64 -6.54 12.09 -0.28
CA PHE A 64 -5.88 11.33 -1.34
C PHE A 64 -6.85 10.27 -1.88
N ASN A 65 -7.78 10.69 -2.73
CA ASN A 65 -8.56 9.73 -3.53
C ASN A 65 -7.64 9.13 -4.59
N ILE A 66 -7.31 7.85 -4.44
CA ILE A 66 -6.75 7.03 -5.51
C ILE A 66 -7.95 6.58 -6.36
N GLU A 67 -8.21 7.29 -7.47
CA GLU A 67 -9.05 6.83 -8.58
C GLU A 67 -8.28 5.88 -9.50
#